data_AF-A0A9P0L3W8-F1
#
_entry.id   AF-A0A9P0L3W8-F1
#
_cell.length_a   1.000
_cell.length_b   1.000
_cell.length_c   1.000
_cell.angle_alpha   90.00
_cell.angle_beta   90.00
_cell.angle_gamma   90.00
#
_symmetry.space_group_name_H-M   'P 1'
#
loop_
_entity.id
_entity.type
_entity.pdbx_description
1 polymer ?
#
loop_
_entity_poly.entity_id
_entity_poly.type
_entity_poly.pdbx_seq_one_letter_code
_entity_poly.pdbx_strand_id
1 'polypeptide(L)'
;MSELHCEKYNILPSEGNRSRKKVKTPSKRENAKRNRYSAKLLLTFPKCGHVGKPYQPFQCISLLTMRDIKFFYDSFYKTSETITQDNFVLKHCSVTDPKRSRTREQEKNKPKSMSVKYYVKRRDGVMVHVCRQSFMNILGVKKDRILNVVKRYKESNEMPWR
;
A
#
# COMPACT_ATOMS: atom_id res chain seq x y z
N MET A 1 20.58 -25.58 41.81
CA MET A 1 19.86 -25.38 40.54
C MET A 1 18.38 -25.58 40.84
N SER A 2 17.66 -24.50 41.08
CA SER A 2 16.27 -24.51 41.53
C SER A 2 15.31 -24.56 40.34
N GLU A 3 14.51 -25.62 40.28
CA GLU A 3 13.45 -25.83 39.29
C GLU A 3 12.36 -24.75 39.43
N LEU A 4 12.07 -24.04 38.34
CA LEU A 4 10.95 -23.12 38.25
C LEU A 4 9.66 -23.90 38.07
N HIS A 5 8.90 -24.05 39.15
CA HIS A 5 7.52 -24.56 39.12
C HIS A 5 6.63 -23.53 38.43
N CYS A 6 6.05 -23.88 37.29
CA CYS A 6 5.01 -23.09 36.63
C CYS A 6 3.65 -23.51 37.20
N GLU A 7 3.14 -22.77 38.18
CA GLU A 7 1.80 -22.97 38.70
C GLU A 7 0.76 -22.65 37.60
N LYS A 8 0.05 -23.68 37.17
CA LYS A 8 -1.06 -23.58 36.22
C LYS A 8 -2.27 -23.01 36.97
N TYR A 9 -2.54 -21.72 36.80
CA TYR A 9 -3.79 -21.13 37.24
C TYR A 9 -4.95 -21.69 36.40
N ASN A 10 -5.79 -22.51 37.03
CA ASN A 10 -7.05 -22.96 36.45
C ASN A 10 -8.04 -21.79 36.42
N ILE A 11 -8.19 -21.16 35.26
CA ILE A 11 -9.20 -20.13 35.02
C ILE A 11 -10.58 -20.82 34.94
N LEU A 12 -11.37 -20.72 36.02
CA LEU A 12 -12.74 -21.22 36.02
C LEU A 12 -13.64 -20.30 35.16
N PRO A 13 -14.59 -20.84 34.37
CA PRO A 13 -15.54 -20.04 33.60
C PRO A 13 -16.43 -19.21 34.52
N SER A 14 -16.67 -17.95 34.18
CA SER A 14 -17.64 -17.09 34.89
C SER A 14 -19.07 -17.55 34.63
N GLU A 15 -19.84 -17.83 35.69
CA GLU A 15 -21.28 -18.13 35.67
C GLU A 15 -22.15 -16.88 35.46
N GLY A 16 -21.81 -16.06 34.46
CA GLY A 16 -22.58 -14.88 34.11
C GLY A 16 -23.75 -15.23 33.18
N ASN A 17 -24.98 -15.20 33.70
CA ASN A 17 -26.26 -15.26 32.95
C ASN A 17 -26.51 -14.06 32.00
N ARG A 18 -25.45 -13.43 31.47
CA ARG A 18 -25.58 -12.39 30.45
C ARG A 18 -25.44 -13.05 29.08
N SER A 19 -26.54 -13.12 28.34
CA SER A 19 -26.55 -13.50 26.93
C SER A 19 -25.40 -12.79 26.21
N ARG A 20 -24.45 -13.57 25.66
CA ARG A 20 -23.31 -13.01 24.93
C ARG A 20 -23.85 -12.06 23.87
N LYS A 21 -23.42 -10.79 23.93
CA LYS A 21 -23.80 -9.76 22.96
C LYS A 21 -23.52 -10.32 21.55
N LYS A 22 -24.56 -10.54 20.74
CA LYS A 22 -24.39 -11.06 19.38
C LYS A 22 -23.54 -10.07 18.61
N VAL A 23 -22.32 -10.48 18.23
CA VAL A 23 -21.46 -9.71 17.33
C VAL A 23 -22.24 -9.56 16.03
N LYS A 24 -22.57 -8.31 15.64
CA LYS A 24 -23.20 -8.06 14.33
C LYS A 24 -22.24 -8.57 13.26
N THR A 25 -22.69 -9.57 12.50
CA THR A 25 -21.95 -10.03 11.33
C THR A 25 -21.93 -8.92 10.29
N PRO A 26 -20.77 -8.60 9.69
CA PRO A 26 -20.70 -7.60 8.63
C PRO A 26 -21.61 -7.99 7.46
N SER A 27 -22.23 -6.98 6.85
CA SER A 27 -23.12 -7.19 5.72
C SER A 27 -22.37 -7.80 4.52
N LYS A 28 -23.09 -8.45 3.61
CA LYS A 28 -22.52 -8.96 2.34
C LYS A 28 -21.75 -7.87 1.59
N ARG A 29 -22.26 -6.63 1.60
CA ARG A 29 -21.63 -5.46 0.97
C ARG A 29 -20.31 -5.07 1.64
N GLU A 30 -20.26 -5.06 2.97
CA GLU A 30 -19.04 -4.76 3.72
C GLU A 30 -17.99 -5.86 3.55
N ASN A 31 -18.40 -7.12 3.53
CA ASN A 31 -17.49 -8.24 3.24
C ASN A 31 -16.93 -8.15 1.83
N ALA A 32 -17.76 -7.84 0.84
CA ALA A 32 -17.29 -7.60 -0.53
C ALA A 32 -16.31 -6.42 -0.61
N LYS A 33 -16.55 -5.35 0.17
CA LYS A 33 -15.62 -4.22 0.28
C LYS A 33 -14.28 -4.68 0.88
N ARG A 34 -14.29 -5.35 2.04
CA ARG A 34 -13.08 -5.87 2.69
C ARG A 34 -12.29 -6.81 1.78
N ASN A 35 -12.96 -7.78 1.16
CA ASN A 35 -12.35 -8.72 0.21
C ASN A 35 -11.77 -8.05 -1.04
N ARG A 36 -12.27 -6.86 -1.41
CA ARG A 36 -11.70 -6.12 -2.54
C ARG A 36 -10.31 -5.59 -2.22
N TYR A 37 -10.10 -5.16 -0.98
CA TYR A 37 -8.87 -4.52 -0.50
C TYR A 37 -7.99 -5.44 0.34
N SER A 38 -8.38 -6.70 0.51
CA SER A 38 -7.53 -7.72 1.11
C SER A 38 -6.39 -8.13 0.16
N ALA A 39 -5.34 -8.72 0.73
CA ALA A 39 -4.31 -9.42 -0.02
C ALA A 39 -4.96 -10.54 -0.85
N LYS A 40 -4.66 -10.58 -2.16
CA LYS A 40 -5.17 -11.62 -3.09
C LYS A 40 -4.06 -12.37 -3.79
N LEU A 41 -2.98 -11.66 -4.10
CA LEU A 41 -1.88 -12.19 -4.88
C LEU A 41 -0.74 -12.62 -3.98
N LEU A 42 -0.13 -13.74 -4.33
CA LEU A 42 1.11 -14.18 -3.71
C LEU A 42 2.22 -13.19 -4.00
N LEU A 43 3.04 -12.95 -2.99
CA LEU A 43 4.23 -12.11 -3.08
C LEU A 43 5.19 -12.67 -4.12
N THR A 44 5.52 -11.85 -5.12
CA THR A 44 6.50 -12.19 -6.16
C THR A 44 7.62 -11.18 -6.17
N PHE A 45 8.86 -11.66 -6.34
CA PHE A 45 10.01 -10.78 -6.50
C PHE A 45 9.92 -10.05 -7.86
N PRO A 46 10.19 -8.74 -7.92
CA PRO A 46 10.17 -8.01 -9.18
C PRO A 46 11.28 -8.49 -10.12
N LYS A 47 10.90 -8.94 -11.33
CA LYS A 47 11.84 -9.40 -12.38
C LYS A 47 12.11 -8.35 -13.46
N CYS A 48 12.00 -7.06 -13.13
CA CYS A 48 12.07 -6.02 -14.16
C CYS A 48 13.52 -5.69 -14.58
N GLY A 49 13.77 -5.54 -15.88
CA GLY A 49 15.05 -5.07 -16.43
C GLY A 49 15.12 -3.55 -16.68
N HIS A 50 14.18 -2.77 -16.12
CA HIS A 50 14.12 -1.34 -16.40
C HIS A 50 15.25 -0.58 -15.69
N VAL A 51 16.13 0.03 -16.47
CA VAL A 51 17.14 0.96 -15.97
C VAL A 51 16.50 2.35 -15.93
N GLY A 52 16.61 3.02 -14.78
CA GLY A 52 16.10 4.38 -14.61
C GLY A 52 16.93 5.39 -15.39
N LYS A 53 16.68 6.68 -15.16
CA LYS A 53 17.56 7.71 -15.72
C LYS A 53 18.92 7.67 -15.01
N PRO A 54 20.03 8.08 -15.65
CA PRO A 54 21.36 8.03 -15.03
C PRO A 54 21.44 8.71 -13.65
N TYR A 55 20.76 9.86 -13.50
CA TYR A 55 20.72 10.63 -12.25
C TYR A 55 19.67 10.12 -11.23
N GLN A 56 18.76 9.24 -11.64
CA GLN A 56 17.72 8.63 -10.81
C GLN A 56 17.45 7.19 -11.27
N PRO A 57 18.40 6.27 -11.04
CA PRO A 57 18.25 4.88 -11.44
C PRO A 57 17.12 4.21 -10.65
N PHE A 58 16.52 3.19 -11.25
CA PHE A 58 15.64 2.29 -10.52
C PHE A 58 16.48 1.21 -9.84
N GLN A 59 16.13 0.90 -8.59
CA GLN A 59 16.87 -0.03 -7.74
C GLN A 59 16.01 -1.25 -7.38
N CYS A 60 15.19 -1.70 -8.32
CA CYS A 60 14.16 -2.73 -8.09
C CYS A 60 14.74 -4.09 -7.69
N ILE A 61 15.90 -4.46 -8.24
CA ILE A 61 16.55 -5.75 -8.02
C ILE A 61 17.79 -5.58 -7.14
N SER A 62 18.53 -4.48 -7.31
CA SER A 62 19.83 -4.29 -6.66
C SER A 62 19.75 -4.03 -5.16
N LEU A 63 18.72 -3.30 -4.69
CA LEU A 63 18.63 -2.88 -3.28
C LEU A 63 17.44 -3.45 -2.50
N LEU A 64 16.55 -4.19 -3.15
CA LEU A 64 15.39 -4.80 -2.48
C LEU A 64 15.62 -6.29 -2.26
N THR A 65 15.42 -6.73 -1.02
CA THR A 65 15.36 -8.15 -0.69
C THR A 65 13.91 -8.63 -0.62
N MET A 66 13.69 -9.95 -0.73
CA MET A 66 12.36 -10.54 -0.49
C MET A 66 11.80 -10.19 0.90
N ARG A 67 12.66 -10.02 1.90
CA ARG A 67 12.23 -9.63 3.26
C ARG A 67 11.70 -8.20 3.29
N ASP A 68 12.32 -7.29 2.55
CA ASP A 68 11.88 -5.89 2.45
C ASP A 68 10.57 -5.79 1.67
N ILE A 69 10.44 -6.56 0.58
CA ILE A 69 9.20 -6.66 -0.18
C ILE A 69 8.06 -7.18 0.68
N LYS A 70 8.30 -8.26 1.44
CA LYS A 70 7.32 -8.81 2.37
C LYS A 70 6.94 -7.79 3.44
N PHE A 71 7.91 -7.12 4.05
CA PHE A 71 7.65 -6.07 5.04
C PHE A 71 6.79 -4.94 4.48
N PHE A 72 7.09 -4.49 3.26
CA PHE A 72 6.35 -3.43 2.59
C PHE A 72 4.91 -3.86 2.25
N TYR A 73 4.74 -5.09 1.76
CA TYR A 73 3.44 -5.67 1.46
C TYR A 73 2.57 -5.86 2.71
N ASP A 74 3.15 -6.45 3.75
CA ASP A 74 2.49 -6.66 5.03
C ASP A 74 2.08 -5.31 5.64
N SER A 75 2.90 -4.27 5.46
CA SER A 75 2.56 -2.90 5.90
C SER A 75 1.39 -2.30 5.12
N PHE A 76 1.29 -2.56 3.81
CA PHE A 76 0.17 -2.09 2.99
C PHE A 76 -1.14 -2.82 3.32
N TYR A 77 -1.07 -4.12 3.53
CA TYR A 77 -2.23 -4.98 3.82
C TYR A 77 -2.54 -5.15 5.31
N LYS A 78 -1.83 -4.43 6.19
CA LYS A 78 -2.09 -4.42 7.64
C LYS A 78 -3.55 -4.09 7.97
N THR A 79 -4.16 -3.22 7.16
CA THR A 79 -5.58 -2.86 7.26
C THR A 79 -6.26 -3.05 5.90
N SER A 80 -7.49 -3.58 5.89
CA SER A 80 -8.32 -3.71 4.69
C SER A 80 -9.11 -2.43 4.35
N GLU A 81 -8.79 -1.31 4.98
CA GLU A 81 -9.49 -0.04 4.82
C GLU A 81 -8.90 0.75 3.66
N THR A 82 -9.78 1.21 2.77
CA THR A 82 -9.41 1.90 1.53
C THR A 82 -8.60 3.15 1.79
N ILE A 83 -9.02 3.94 2.77
CA ILE A 83 -8.40 5.21 3.13
C ILE A 83 -6.96 4.97 3.60
N THR A 84 -6.76 4.01 4.50
CA THR A 84 -5.42 3.68 5.00
C THR A 84 -4.47 3.22 3.90
N GLN A 85 -4.96 2.41 2.95
CA GLN A 85 -4.18 1.96 1.80
C GLN A 85 -3.89 3.08 0.81
N ASP A 86 -4.86 3.95 0.53
CA ASP A 86 -4.68 5.07 -0.38
C ASP A 86 -3.67 6.08 0.21
N ASN A 87 -3.73 6.34 1.52
CA ASN A 87 -2.73 7.12 2.26
C ASN A 87 -1.34 6.47 2.21
N PHE A 88 -1.27 5.13 2.29
CA PHE A 88 -0.02 4.40 2.11
C PHE A 88 0.54 4.60 0.70
N VAL A 89 -0.29 4.55 -0.34
CA VAL A 89 0.14 4.82 -1.72
C VAL A 89 0.70 6.23 -1.85
N LEU A 90 -0.01 7.25 -1.32
CA LEU A 90 0.44 8.64 -1.36
C LEU A 90 1.80 8.84 -0.66
N LYS A 91 2.00 8.22 0.51
CA LYS A 91 3.27 8.30 1.24
C LYS A 91 4.47 7.75 0.47
N HIS A 92 4.23 6.83 -0.45
CA HIS A 92 5.26 6.13 -1.23
C HIS A 92 5.28 6.52 -2.71
N CYS A 93 4.53 7.55 -3.08
CA CYS A 93 4.53 8.14 -4.40
C CYS A 93 4.96 9.60 -4.33
N SER A 94 5.82 10.04 -5.25
CA SER A 94 6.10 11.47 -5.43
C SER A 94 5.53 11.92 -6.76
N VAL A 95 4.78 13.01 -6.73
CA VAL A 95 4.11 13.58 -7.90
C VAL A 95 4.85 14.82 -8.32
N THR A 96 5.15 14.93 -9.60
CA THR A 96 5.73 16.14 -10.17
C THR A 96 4.93 16.58 -11.38
N ASP A 97 4.73 17.89 -11.50
CA ASP A 97 4.21 18.49 -12.71
C ASP A 97 5.18 18.28 -13.88
N PRO A 98 4.66 18.01 -15.10
CA PRO A 98 5.49 17.91 -16.28
C PRO A 98 6.13 19.28 -16.56
N LYS A 99 7.47 19.33 -16.61
CA LYS A 99 8.25 20.57 -16.82
C LYS A 99 8.02 21.22 -18.19
N ARG A 100 7.56 20.47 -19.19
CA ARG A 100 7.35 20.96 -20.57
C ARG A 100 5.92 20.68 -21.00
N SER A 101 5.17 21.74 -21.30
CA SER A 101 3.89 21.65 -21.99
C SER A 101 4.14 21.89 -23.48
N ARG A 102 3.84 20.90 -24.34
CA ARG A 102 3.63 21.18 -25.77
C ARG A 102 2.15 21.41 -25.95
N THR A 103 1.69 22.62 -25.64
CA THR A 103 0.30 22.97 -25.91
C THR A 103 0.16 23.12 -27.42
N ARG A 104 -0.35 22.10 -28.11
CA ARG A 104 -0.96 22.34 -29.43
C ARG A 104 -2.23 23.14 -29.21
N GLU A 105 -2.53 24.07 -30.10
CA GLU A 105 -3.64 25.01 -29.95
C GLU A 105 -5.02 24.33 -29.76
N GLN A 106 -5.14 23.08 -30.21
CA GLN A 106 -6.30 22.19 -30.05
C GLN A 106 -6.38 21.46 -28.69
N GLU A 107 -5.38 21.57 -27.81
CA GLU A 107 -5.29 20.84 -26.54
C GLU A 107 -5.38 21.73 -25.30
N LYS A 108 -5.84 22.99 -25.45
CA LYS A 108 -5.98 23.96 -24.34
C LYS A 108 -6.81 23.42 -23.15
N ASN A 109 -7.68 22.44 -23.38
CA ASN A 109 -8.54 21.83 -22.35
C ASN A 109 -8.15 20.41 -21.93
N LYS A 110 -7.02 19.84 -22.41
CA LYS A 110 -6.62 18.48 -21.98
C LYS A 110 -5.98 18.51 -20.59
N PRO A 111 -6.37 17.61 -19.67
CA PRO A 111 -5.80 17.57 -18.33
C PRO A 111 -4.29 17.28 -18.40
N LYS A 112 -3.50 18.08 -17.67
CA LYS A 112 -2.03 17.98 -17.63
C LYS A 112 -1.61 16.56 -17.22
N SER A 113 -0.72 15.92 -18.00
CA SER A 113 -0.22 14.59 -17.67
C SER A 113 0.73 14.68 -16.46
N MET A 114 0.37 14.11 -15.32
CA MET A 114 1.22 14.07 -14.14
C MET A 114 2.33 13.00 -14.26
N SER A 115 3.52 13.29 -13.72
CA SER A 115 4.58 12.29 -13.58
C SER A 115 4.62 11.78 -12.14
N VAL A 116 4.68 10.47 -11.97
CA VAL A 116 4.68 9.81 -10.65
C VAL A 116 5.94 8.96 -10.51
N LYS A 117 6.67 9.18 -9.42
CA LYS A 117 7.79 8.35 -8.98
C LYS A 117 7.33 7.44 -7.85
N TYR A 118 7.83 6.22 -7.84
CA TYR A 118 7.39 5.16 -6.93
C TYR A 118 8.53 4.75 -6.02
N TYR A 119 8.24 4.58 -4.74
CA TYR A 119 9.23 4.22 -3.73
C TYR A 119 8.77 3.01 -2.92
N VAL A 120 9.71 2.15 -2.55
CA VAL A 120 9.48 1.03 -1.64
C VAL A 120 10.29 1.29 -0.38
N LYS A 121 9.63 1.26 0.77
CA LYS A 121 10.30 1.44 2.06
C LYS A 121 10.96 0.11 2.48
N ARG A 122 12.27 0.12 2.65
CA ARG A 122 13.03 -0.99 3.27
C ARG A 122 12.74 -1.07 4.76
N ARG A 123 13.06 -2.22 5.36
CA ARG A 123 12.96 -2.42 6.82
C ARG A 123 13.78 -1.39 7.61
N ASP A 124 14.92 -1.02 7.05
CA ASP A 124 15.88 -0.05 7.60
C ASP A 124 15.37 1.40 7.51
N GLY A 125 14.17 1.62 6.95
CA GLY A 125 13.54 2.93 6.84
C GLY A 125 13.80 3.68 5.53
N VAL A 126 14.81 3.26 4.76
CA VAL A 126 15.22 3.89 3.50
C VAL A 126 14.17 3.69 2.40
N MET A 127 13.85 4.78 1.69
CA MET A 127 12.98 4.76 0.52
C MET A 127 13.78 4.43 -0.74
N VAL A 128 13.49 3.30 -1.37
CA VAL A 128 14.15 2.84 -2.61
C VAL A 128 13.31 3.22 -3.81
N HIS A 129 13.88 3.93 -4.76
CA HIS A 129 13.18 4.31 -5.98
C HIS A 129 13.03 3.10 -6.92
N VAL A 130 11.80 2.78 -7.31
CA VAL A 130 11.46 1.63 -8.14
C VAL A 130 10.68 2.04 -9.38
N CYS A 131 10.70 1.18 -10.39
CA CYS A 131 9.85 1.36 -11.55
C CYS A 131 8.38 1.10 -11.19
N ARG A 132 7.47 1.67 -11.99
CA ARG A 132 6.02 1.50 -11.83
C ARG A 132 5.61 0.02 -11.78
N GLN A 133 6.18 -0.81 -12.65
CA GLN A 133 5.81 -2.22 -12.75
C GLN A 133 6.14 -2.98 -11.47
N SER A 134 7.33 -2.77 -10.90
CA SER A 134 7.74 -3.39 -9.65
C SER A 134 6.83 -2.98 -8.50
N PHE A 135 6.51 -1.69 -8.40
CA PHE A 135 5.61 -1.20 -7.36
C PHE A 135 4.22 -1.85 -7.44
N MET A 136 3.65 -1.95 -8.64
CA MET A 136 2.36 -2.61 -8.87
C MET A 136 2.41 -4.11 -8.58
N ASN A 137 3.49 -4.79 -9.00
CA ASN A 137 3.65 -6.23 -8.78
C ASN A 137 3.82 -6.55 -7.29
N ILE A 138 4.60 -5.73 -6.57
CA ILE A 138 4.78 -5.88 -5.12
C ILE A 138 3.44 -5.72 -4.42
N LEU A 139 2.70 -4.64 -4.67
CA LEU A 139 1.44 -4.37 -3.96
C LEU A 139 0.24 -5.16 -4.50
N GLY A 140 0.32 -5.76 -5.69
CA GLY A 140 -0.83 -6.39 -6.34
C GLY A 140 -1.94 -5.40 -6.75
N VAL A 141 -1.58 -4.13 -7.00
CA VAL A 141 -2.52 -3.05 -7.28
C VAL A 141 -2.42 -2.58 -8.73
N LYS A 142 -3.57 -2.35 -9.37
CA LYS A 142 -3.64 -1.80 -10.73
C LYS A 142 -3.18 -0.34 -10.78
N LYS A 143 -2.52 0.02 -11.89
CA LYS A 143 -2.09 1.40 -12.21
C LYS A 143 -3.17 2.44 -11.94
N ASP A 144 -4.40 2.17 -12.40
CA ASP A 144 -5.48 3.15 -12.35
C ASP A 144 -5.89 3.50 -10.93
N ARG A 145 -5.82 2.54 -9.98
CA ARG A 145 -6.07 2.83 -8.57
C ARG A 145 -5.05 3.84 -8.05
N ILE A 146 -3.77 3.61 -8.32
CA ILE A 146 -2.70 4.50 -7.87
C ILE A 146 -2.88 5.88 -8.49
N LEU A 147 -3.07 5.96 -9.81
CA LEU A 147 -3.25 7.25 -10.49
C LEU A 147 -4.49 8.00 -10.00
N ASN A 148 -5.61 7.33 -9.76
CA ASN A 148 -6.82 7.97 -9.26
C ASN A 148 -6.65 8.50 -7.84
N VAL A 149 -5.92 7.79 -6.98
CA VAL A 149 -5.59 8.27 -5.62
C VAL A 149 -4.74 9.54 -5.70
N VAL A 150 -3.67 9.47 -6.50
CA VAL A 150 -2.70 10.56 -6.65
C VAL A 150 -3.32 11.78 -7.33
N LYS A 151 -4.15 11.58 -8.36
CA LYS A 151 -4.88 12.64 -9.06
C LYS A 151 -5.85 13.36 -8.12
N ARG A 152 -6.66 12.62 -7.37
CA ARG A 152 -7.61 13.19 -6.39
C ARG A 152 -6.88 14.01 -5.31
N TYR A 153 -5.77 13.49 -4.80
CA TYR A 153 -4.94 14.22 -3.84
C TYR A 153 -4.40 15.52 -4.41
N LYS A 154 -3.93 15.50 -5.67
CA LYS A 154 -3.41 16.71 -6.33
C LYS A 154 -4.49 17.76 -6.61
N GLU A 155 -5.71 17.33 -6.94
CA GLU A 155 -6.82 18.24 -7.25
C GLU A 155 -7.41 18.88 -5.99
N SER A 156 -7.51 18.13 -4.89
CA SER A 156 -8.12 18.60 -3.65
C SER A 156 -7.13 19.17 -2.63
N ASN A 157 -5.83 18.84 -2.73
CA ASN A 157 -4.84 19.01 -1.66
C ASN A 157 -5.25 18.42 -0.29
N GLU A 158 -6.32 17.62 -0.28
CA GLU A 158 -6.85 16.98 0.91
C GLU A 158 -6.58 15.47 0.83
N MET A 159 -6.19 14.90 1.96
CA MET A 159 -6.08 13.46 2.08
C MET A 159 -7.49 12.85 1.95
N PRO A 160 -7.65 11.68 1.29
CA PRO A 160 -8.93 11.00 1.25
C PRO A 160 -9.41 10.79 2.70
N TRP A 161 -10.53 11.44 3.01
CA TRP A 161 -11.21 11.67 4.29
C TRP A 161 -10.96 10.68 5.44
N ARG A 162 -10.88 11.21 6.67
CA ARG A 162 -10.90 10.46 7.96
C ARG A 162 -12.25 9.79 8.20
#